data_AF-A0A966Y710-F1
#
_entry.id   AF-A0A966Y710-F1
#
_cell.length_a   1.000
_cell.length_b   1.000
_cell.length_c   1.000
_cell.angle_alpha   90.00
_cell.angle_beta   90.00
_cell.angle_gamma   90.00
#
_symmetry.space_group_name_H-M   'P 1'
#
loop_
_entity.id
_entity.type
_entity.pdbx_description
1 polymer ?
#
loop_
_entity_poly.entity_id
_entity_poly.type
_entity_poly.pdbx_seq_one_letter_code
_entity_poly.pdbx_strand_id
1 'polypeptide(L)' 'MYLGNFIKNIGKKYSKLEFSGIAFDSRKVKKNYIFFAINGNKLNGYDYIDDAINNGAKIIISEKSIKLNKKN' A
#
# COMPACT_ATOMS: atom_id res chain seq x y z
N MET A 1 -11.21 -3.86 8.71
CA MET A 1 -11.86 -4.56 7.58
C MET A 1 -10.84 -5.48 6.90
N TYR A 2 -11.24 -6.66 6.39
CA TYR A 2 -10.32 -7.65 5.81
C TYR A 2 -10.10 -7.41 4.31
N LEU A 3 -8.84 -7.46 3.86
CA LEU A 3 -8.47 -7.24 2.46
C LEU A 3 -9.17 -8.22 1.51
N GLY A 4 -9.31 -9.48 1.91
CA GLY A 4 -9.97 -10.51 1.11
C GLY A 4 -11.44 -10.24 0.82
N ASN A 5 -12.08 -9.34 1.59
CA ASN A 5 -13.46 -8.94 1.33
C ASN A 5 -13.58 -7.95 0.15
N PHE A 6 -12.48 -7.29 -0.23
CA PHE A 6 -12.47 -6.24 -1.26
C PHE A 6 -11.67 -6.62 -2.50
N ILE A 7 -10.60 -7.40 -2.35
CA ILE A 7 -9.76 -7.83 -3.48
C ILE A 7 -9.86 -9.35 -3.63
N LYS A 8 -10.50 -9.78 -4.72
CA LYS A 8 -10.62 -11.19 -5.09
C LYS A 8 -9.31 -11.69 -5.72
N ASN A 9 -9.10 -13.01 -5.72
CA ASN A 9 -7.93 -13.68 -6.33
C ASN A 9 -6.56 -13.29 -5.74
N ILE A 10 -6.51 -12.99 -4.44
CA ILE A 10 -5.25 -12.80 -3.71
C ILE A 10 -4.85 -14.09 -2.97
N GLY A 11 -3.55 -14.26 -2.71
CA GLY A 11 -3.05 -15.40 -1.94
C GLY A 11 -3.71 -15.49 -0.56
N LYS A 12 -4.07 -16.70 -0.10
CA LYS A 12 -4.78 -16.94 1.17
C LYS A 12 -4.13 -16.25 2.38
N LYS A 13 -2.81 -16.08 2.38
CA LYS A 13 -2.09 -15.37 3.45
C LYS A 13 -2.45 -13.87 3.56
N TYR A 14 -2.90 -13.26 2.47
CA TYR A 14 -3.26 -11.84 2.41
C TYR A 14 -4.74 -11.60 2.70
N SER A 15 -5.61 -12.61 2.59
CA SER A 15 -7.06 -12.43 2.71
C SER A 15 -7.49 -11.93 4.10
N LYS A 16 -6.79 -12.36 5.15
CA LYS A 16 -7.04 -11.95 6.55
C LYS A 16 -6.29 -10.70 6.97
N LEU A 17 -5.60 -9.99 6.05
CA LEU A 17 -4.96 -8.74 6.40
C LEU A 17 -6.00 -7.66 6.66
N GLU A 18 -5.94 -7.08 7.85
CA GLU A 18 -6.81 -5.97 8.22
C GLU A 18 -6.23 -4.62 7.80
N PHE A 19 -7.11 -3.75 7.32
CA PHE A 19 -6.85 -2.34 7.05
C PHE A 19 -8.00 -1.46 7.55
N SER A 20 -7.76 -0.15 7.61
CA SER A 20 -8.71 0.86 8.11
C SER A 20 -9.05 1.96 7.11
N GLY A 21 -8.37 2.03 5.97
CA GLY A 21 -8.64 2.97 4.90
C GLY A 21 -7.69 2.80 3.73
N ILE A 22 -7.87 3.62 2.69
CA ILE A 22 -7.04 3.62 1.49
C ILE A 22 -6.54 5.04 1.19
N ALA A 23 -5.37 5.15 0.58
CA ALA A 23 -4.84 6.42 0.08
C ALA A 23 -4.04 6.21 -1.21
N PHE A 24 -4.07 7.23 -2.06
CA PHE A 24 -3.27 7.33 -3.30
C PHE A 24 -2.18 8.41 -3.19
N ASP A 25 -2.21 9.20 -2.11
CA ASP A 25 -1.28 10.27 -1.79
C ASP A 25 -0.63 9.92 -0.44
N SER A 26 0.69 9.76 -0.41
CA SER A 26 1.43 9.34 0.78
C SER A 26 1.21 10.29 1.96
N ARG A 27 0.96 11.58 1.69
CA ARG A 27 0.69 12.62 2.72
C ARG A 27 -0.65 12.45 3.41
N LYS A 28 -1.57 11.67 2.85
CA LYS A 28 -2.90 11.38 3.40
C LYS A 28 -2.99 10.01 4.05
N VAL A 29 -1.91 9.23 4.01
CA VAL A 29 -1.84 7.92 4.66
C VAL A 29 -1.98 8.10 6.18
N LYS A 30 -2.73 7.19 6.79
CA LYS A 30 -2.86 7.07 8.24
C LYS A 30 -2.51 5.64 8.65
N LYS A 31 -2.32 5.44 9.95
CA LYS A 31 -2.06 4.12 10.54
C LYS A 31 -3.03 3.06 9.99
N ASN A 32 -2.48 1.93 9.54
CA ASN A 32 -3.21 0.79 8.99
C ASN A 32 -3.95 1.07 7.66
N TYR A 33 -3.54 2.07 6.89
CA TYR A 33 -4.07 2.28 5.54
C TYR A 33 -3.42 1.35 4.51
N ILE A 34 -4.11 1.15 3.41
CA ILE A 34 -3.53 0.69 2.14
C ILE A 34 -3.05 1.91 1.37
N PHE A 35 -1.81 1.89 0.91
CA PHE A 35 -1.32 2.86 -0.06
C PHE A 35 -1.26 2.21 -1.46
N PHE A 36 -1.94 2.84 -2.42
CA PHE A 36 -1.89 2.45 -3.83
C PHE A 36 -0.83 3.28 -4.55
N ALA A 37 0.32 2.68 -4.78
CA ALA A 37 1.44 3.27 -5.51
C ALA A 37 1.17 3.18 -7.03
N ILE A 38 0.31 4.08 -7.53
CA ILE A 38 -0.06 4.15 -8.94
C ILE A 38 0.86 5.12 -9.66
N ASN A 39 1.30 4.75 -10.88
CA ASN A 39 2.06 5.66 -11.72
C ASN A 39 1.10 6.62 -12.45
N GLY A 40 1.20 7.92 -12.17
CA GLY A 40 0.43 8.95 -12.85
C GLY A 40 1.25 9.63 -13.96
N ASN A 41 0.61 10.50 -14.73
CA ASN A 41 1.27 11.19 -15.86
C ASN A 41 2.38 12.16 -15.44
N LYS A 42 2.33 12.70 -14.21
CA LYS A 42 3.29 13.68 -13.70
C LYS A 42 4.17 13.16 -12.56
N LEU A 43 3.62 12.26 -11.75
CA LEU A 43 4.25 11.74 -10.54
C LEU A 43 4.09 10.23 -10.50
N ASN A 44 5.13 9.55 -10.07
CA ASN A 44 5.14 8.11 -9.92
C ASN A 44 4.90 7.74 -8.45
N GLY A 45 3.77 7.09 -8.14
CA GLY A 45 3.43 6.68 -6.77
C GLY A 45 4.46 5.74 -6.14
N TYR A 46 5.29 5.06 -6.94
CA TYR A 46 6.37 4.22 -6.44
C TYR A 46 7.40 5.03 -5.64
N ASP A 47 7.67 6.27 -6.03
CA ASP A 47 8.67 7.13 -5.41
C ASP A 47 8.28 7.55 -3.98
N TYR A 48 7.01 7.35 -3.61
CA TYR A 48 6.43 7.74 -2.32
C TYR A 48 6.08 6.54 -1.42
N ILE A 49 6.53 5.33 -1.76
CA ILE A 49 6.27 4.13 -0.97
C ILE A 49 6.89 4.25 0.43
N ASP A 50 8.14 4.73 0.52
CA ASP A 50 8.82 4.89 1.81
C ASP A 50 8.09 5.92 2.70
N ASP A 51 7.64 7.03 2.12
CA ASP A 51 6.83 8.03 2.82
C ASP A 51 5.50 7.44 3.32
N ALA A 52 4.82 6.65 2.48
CA ALA A 52 3.59 5.99 2.86
C ALA A 52 3.80 5.01 4.02
N ILE A 53 4.87 4.22 3.99
CA ILE A 53 5.24 3.32 5.09
C ILE A 53 5.48 4.12 6.37
N ASN A 54 6.27 5.20 6.30
CA ASN A 54 6.57 6.07 7.44
C ASN A 54 5.30 6.71 8.03
N ASN A 55 4.33 7.05 7.18
CA ASN A 55 3.03 7.60 7.60
C ASN A 55 2.04 6.53 8.13
N GLY A 56 2.43 5.25 8.13
CA GLY A 56 1.67 4.17 8.75
C GLY A 56 0.88 3.30 7.76
N ALA A 57 1.23 3.30 6.48
CA ALA A 57 0.70 2.33 5.54
C ALA A 57 1.08 0.91 5.99
N LYS A 58 0.09 0.04 6.09
CA LYS A 58 0.27 -1.38 6.46
C LYS A 58 0.35 -2.27 5.22
N ILE A 59 -0.23 -1.83 4.12
CA ILE A 59 -0.32 -2.58 2.87
C ILE A 59 0.06 -1.63 1.74
N ILE A 60 0.98 -2.05 0.87
CA ILE A 60 1.34 -1.33 -0.35
C ILE A 60 0.84 -2.16 -1.54
N ILE A 61 0.11 -1.54 -2.45
CA ILE A 61 -0.31 -2.13 -3.72
C ILE A 61 0.36 -1.35 -4.85
N SER A 62 1.06 -2.07 -5.72
CA SER A 62 1.83 -1.52 -6.84
C SER A 62 1.68 -2.45 -8.04
N GLU A 63 1.70 -1.89 -9.24
CA GLU A 63 1.73 -2.63 -10.51
C GLU A 63 3.09 -3.30 -10.75
N LYS A 64 4.15 -2.72 -10.17
CA LYS A 64 5.53 -3.20 -10.30
C LYS A 64 5.95 -3.94 -9.04
N SER A 65 6.79 -4.98 -9.22
CA SER A 65 7.48 -5.64 -8.11
C SER A 65 8.30 -4.63 -7.31
N ILE A 66 7.98 -4.48 -6.03
CA ILE A 66 8.67 -3.57 -5.12
C ILE A 66 9.86 -4.32 -4.50
N LYS A 67 11.07 -3.78 -4.67
CA LYS A 67 12.22 -4.19 -3.87
C LYS A 67 12.34 -3.24 -2.68
N LEU A 68 11.78 -3.64 -1.54
CA LEU A 68 12.00 -2.91 -0.30
C LEU A 68 13.37 -3.28 0.24
N ASN A 69 14.27 -2.30 0.27
CA ASN A 69 15.51 -2.44 1.02
C ASN A 69 15.12 -2.36 2.50
N LYS A 70 15.14 -3.50 3.21
CA LYS A 70 15.01 -3.48 4.66
C LYS A 70 16.16 -2.63 5.20
N LYS A 71 15.85 -1.43 5.68
CA LYS A 71 16.75 -0.71 6.57
C LYS A 71 16.75 -1.49 7.88
N ASN A 72 17.93 -2.02 8.24
CA ASN A 72 18.20 -2.67 9.50
C ASN A 72 17.91 -1.73 10.67
#